data_AF-A0A522S995-F1
#
_entry.id   AF-A0A522S995-F1
#
_cell.length_a   1.000
_cell.length_b   1.000
_cell.length_c   1.000
_cell.angle_alpha   90.00
_cell.angle_beta   90.00
_cell.angle_gamma   90.00
#
_symmetry.space_group_name_H-M   'P 1'
#
loop_
_entity.id
_entity.type
_entity.pdbx_description
1 polymer ?
#
loop_
_entity_poly.entity_id
_entity_poly.type
_entity_poly.pdbx_seq_one_letter_code
_entity_poly.pdbx_strand_id
1 'polypeptide(L)' 'MAKTSSVEKNNRRRKAVQRYSAKRKALKAVIMNQELSMEERFRAQLKLAALPRNSAAVRIRNRCEVTGRPRA' A
#
# COMPACT_ATOMS: atom_id res chain seq x y z
N MET A 1 -8.40 -12.31 -22.20
CA MET A 1 -7.55 -11.21 -21.69
C MET A 1 -8.28 -10.46 -20.58
N ALA A 2 -7.56 -9.83 -19.64
CA ALA A 2 -8.19 -9.02 -18.60
C ALA A 2 -8.73 -7.70 -19.15
N LYS A 3 -9.77 -7.16 -18.52
CA LYS A 3 -10.30 -5.83 -18.86
C LYS A 3 -9.20 -4.77 -18.72
N THR A 4 -9.07 -3.89 -19.70
CA THR A 4 -8.11 -2.76 -19.70
C THR A 4 -8.24 -1.92 -18.43
N SER A 5 -9.47 -1.63 -18.01
CA SER A 5 -9.77 -0.92 -16.75
C SER A 5 -9.18 -1.59 -15.51
N SER A 6 -9.08 -2.92 -15.50
CA SER A 6 -8.51 -3.69 -14.38
C SER A 6 -6.98 -3.66 -14.36
N VAL A 7 -6.35 -3.57 -15.52
CA VAL A 7 -4.91 -3.38 -15.67
C VAL A 7 -4.54 -1.97 -15.22
N GLU A 8 -5.24 -0.96 -15.72
CA GLU A 8 -5.02 0.45 -15.34
C GLU A 8 -5.26 0.72 -13.87
N LYS A 9 -6.28 0.09 -13.26
CA LYS A 9 -6.51 0.16 -11.82
C LYS A 9 -5.33 -0.38 -11.01
N ASN A 10 -4.65 -1.42 -11.51
CA ASN A 10 -3.45 -1.96 -10.87
C ASN A 10 -2.24 -1.04 -11.06
N ASN A 11 -2.08 -0.45 -12.25
CA ASN A 11 -1.04 0.52 -12.56
C ASN A 11 -1.16 1.78 -11.69
N ARG A 12 -2.38 2.30 -11.50
CA ARG A 12 -2.65 3.41 -10.57
C ARG A 12 -2.28 3.05 -9.12
N ARG A 13 -2.52 1.82 -8.68
CA ARG A 13 -2.08 1.35 -7.35
C ARG A 13 -0.56 1.31 -7.23
N ARG A 14 0.16 0.83 -8.25
CA ARG A 14 1.63 0.83 -8.28
C ARG A 14 2.19 2.25 -8.11
N LYS A 15 1.65 3.23 -8.87
CA LYS A 15 2.01 4.66 -8.74
C LYS A 15 1.73 5.21 -7.33
N ALA A 16 0.56 4.90 -6.76
CA ALA A 16 0.20 5.33 -5.40
C ALA A 16 1.11 4.71 -4.33
N VAL A 17 1.48 3.43 -4.47
CA VAL A 17 2.41 2.76 -3.56
C VAL A 17 3.79 3.41 -3.62
N GLN A 18 4.31 3.71 -4.81
CA GLN A 18 5.59 4.39 -4.98
C GLN A 18 5.62 5.76 -4.30
N ARG A 19 4.53 6.53 -4.37
CA ARG A 19 4.43 7.86 -3.75
C ARG A 19 4.43 7.83 -2.22
N TYR A 20 3.81 6.83 -1.60
CA TYR A 20 3.57 6.81 -0.15
C TYR A 20 4.35 5.71 0.59
N SER A 21 5.16 4.91 -0.10
CA SER A 21 5.92 3.79 0.47
C SER A 21 6.81 4.21 1.63
N ALA A 22 7.59 5.29 1.45
CA ALA A 22 8.50 5.82 2.47
C ALA A 22 7.73 6.25 3.73
N LYS A 23 6.67 7.05 3.57
CA LYS A 23 5.83 7.52 4.69
C LYS A 23 5.18 6.36 5.44
N ARG A 24 4.69 5.33 4.74
CA ARG A 24 4.11 4.13 5.37
C ARG A 24 5.17 3.32 6.10
N LYS A 25 6.38 3.20 5.57
CA LYS A 25 7.49 2.45 6.20
C LYS A 25 7.91 3.13 7.50
N ALA A 26 8.07 4.46 7.50
CA ALA A 26 8.39 5.24 8.68
C ALA A 26 7.31 5.10 9.78
N LEU A 27 6.03 5.27 9.43
CA LEU A 27 4.94 5.11 10.39
C LEU A 27 4.85 3.69 10.96
N LYS A 28 5.05 2.66 10.13
CA LYS A 28 5.08 1.28 10.60
C LYS A 28 6.26 1.00 11.54
N ALA A 29 7.43 1.58 11.31
CA ALA A 29 8.58 1.42 12.19
C ALA A 29 8.27 2.00 13.59
N VAL A 30 7.66 3.18 13.66
CA VAL A 30 7.21 3.79 14.92
C VAL A 30 6.18 2.93 15.64
N ILE A 31 5.21 2.36 14.92
CA ILE A 31 4.16 1.50 15.52
C ILE A 31 4.74 0.21 16.11
N MET A 32 5.76 -0.36 15.46
CA MET A 32 6.41 -1.60 15.88
C MET A 32 7.44 -1.41 16.99
N ASN A 33 7.91 -0.19 17.23
CA ASN A 33 8.82 0.09 18.35
C ASN A 33 8.04 0.00 19.68
N GLN A 34 8.44 -0.93 20.54
CA GLN A 34 7.83 -1.19 21.84
C GLN A 34 8.37 -0.27 22.95
N GLU A 35 9.51 0.39 22.72
CA GLU A 35 10.13 1.33 23.66
C GLU A 35 9.41 2.68 23.69
N LEU A 36 8.65 2.99 22.63
CA LEU A 36 7.88 4.22 22.54
C LEU A 36 6.60 4.17 23.37
N SER A 37 6.18 5.34 23.84
CA SER A 37 4.92 5.48 24.57
C SER A 37 3.73 4.99 23.73
N MET A 38 2.76 4.39 24.41
CA MET A 38 1.50 3.95 23.81
C MET A 38 0.80 5.07 23.05
N GLU A 39 0.91 6.31 23.54
CA GLU A 39 0.28 7.47 22.91
C GLU A 39 0.92 7.81 21.56
N GLU A 40 2.24 7.73 21.46
CA GLU A 40 2.98 7.99 20.22
C GLU A 40 2.71 6.92 19.17
N ARG A 41 2.65 5.65 19.59
CA ARG A 41 2.26 4.52 18.76
C ARG A 41 0.83 4.67 18.26
N PHE A 42 -0.09 5.12 19.11
CA PHE A 42 -1.49 5.37 18.75
C PHE A 42 -1.61 6.51 17.73
N ARG A 43 -0.91 7.64 17.95
CA ARG A 43 -0.86 8.75 16.98
C ARG A 43 -0.28 8.29 15.63
N ALA A 44 0.73 7.43 15.63
CA ALA A 44 1.29 6.87 14.39
C ALA A 44 0.30 5.94 13.67
N GLN A 45 -0.50 5.14 14.40
CA GLN A 45 -1.58 4.34 13.81
C GLN A 45 -2.67 5.20 13.17
N LEU A 46 -3.10 6.27 13.83
CA LEU A 46 -4.08 7.22 13.27
C LEU A 46 -3.57 7.86 11.98
N LYS A 47 -2.30 8.31 11.99
CA LYS A 47 -1.64 8.86 10.78
C LYS A 47 -1.53 7.82 9.66
N LEU A 48 -1.30 6.55 9.98
CA LEU A 48 -1.25 5.46 9.01
C LEU A 48 -2.64 5.16 8.42
N ALA A 49 -3.69 5.24 9.23
CA ALA A 49 -5.08 5.02 8.84
C ALA A 49 -5.62 6.14 7.93
N ALA A 50 -5.17 7.39 8.13
CA ALA A 50 -5.51 8.54 7.29
C ALA A 50 -4.94 8.46 5.86
N LEU A 51 -3.94 7.60 5.61
CA LEU A 51 -3.35 7.46 4.27
C LEU A 51 -4.29 6.71 3.31
N PRO A 52 -4.24 7.01 1.99
CA PRO A 52 -5.09 6.35 1.01
C PRO A 52 -4.94 4.82 1.05
N ARG A 53 -6.04 4.06 1.16
CA ARG A 53 -5.98 2.58 1.24
C ARG A 53 -5.21 1.92 0.09
N ASN A 54 -5.34 2.48 -1.12
CA ASN A 54 -4.67 1.97 -2.33
C ASN A 54 -3.15 2.22 -2.36
N SER A 55 -2.61 3.00 -1.41
CA SER A 55 -1.16 3.16 -1.22
C SER A 55 -0.49 1.96 -0.53
N ALA A 56 -1.26 0.97 -0.07
CA ALA A 56 -0.71 -0.24 0.53
C ALA A 56 -0.25 -1.22 -0.56
N ALA A 57 1.02 -1.64 -0.50
CA ALA A 57 1.62 -2.57 -1.45
C ALA A 57 0.85 -3.90 -1.58
N VAL A 58 0.27 -4.38 -0.47
CA VAL A 58 -0.54 -5.62 -0.40
C VAL A 58 -1.75 -5.61 -1.36
N ARG A 59 -2.21 -4.43 -1.80
CA ARG A 59 -3.36 -4.31 -2.71
C ARG A 59 -2.99 -4.41 -4.20
N ILE A 60 -1.70 -4.42 -4.53
CA ILE A 60 -1.24 -4.68 -5.89
C ILE A 60 -1.46 -6.17 -6.17
N ARG A 61 -1.99 -6.50 -7.34
CA ARG A 61 -2.06 -7.88 -7.82
C ARG A 61 -0.99 -8.12 -8.89
N ASN A 62 -0.34 -9.26 -8.82
CA ASN A 62 0.50 -9.75 -9.91
C ASN A 62 -0.43 -10.16 -11.05
N ARG A 63 -0.11 -9.69 -12.26
CA ARG A 63 -0.87 -9.95 -13.48
C ARG A 63 0.12 -10.33 -14.57
N CYS A 64 -0.25 -11.25 -15.45
CA CYS A 64 0.49 -11.56 -16.67
C CYS A 64 0.71 -10.28 -17.50
N GLU A 65 1.91 -10.08 -18.02
CA GLU A 65 2.27 -8.90 -18.80
C GLU A 65 1.60 -8.88 -20.18
N VAL A 66 1.41 -10.06 -20.77
CA VAL A 66 0.78 -10.21 -22.10
C VAL A 66 -0.75 -10.11 -22.01
N THR A 67 -1.37 -10.87 -21.11
CA THR A 67 -2.85 -11.03 -21.08
C THR A 67 -3.54 -10.31 -19.92
N GLY A 68 -2.79 -9.80 -18.94
CA GLY A 68 -3.32 -9.20 -17.72
C GLY A 68 -3.98 -10.19 -16.74
N ARG A 69 -3.90 -11.51 -17.00
CA ARG A 69 -4.51 -12.57 -16.18
C ARG A 69 -3.92 -12.54 -14.76
N PRO A 70 -4.75 -12.46 -13.70
CA PRO A 70 -4.28 -12.30 -12.33
C PRO A 70 -3.92 -13.61 -11.59
N ARG A 71 -4.21 -14.77 -12.18
CA ARG A 71 -3.94 -16.11 -11.63
C ARG A 71 -3.53 -17.03 -12.78
N ALA A 72 -2.80 -18.11 -12.48
CA ALA A 72 -2.49 -19.15 -13.46
C ALA A 72 -3.76 -19.77 -14.07
#